data_AF-A0A0G4MSA2-F1
#
_entry.id   AF-A0A0G4MSA2-F1
#
_cell.length_a   1.000
_cell.length_b   1.000
_cell.length_c   1.000
_cell.angle_alpha   90.00
_cell.angle_beta   90.00
_cell.angle_gamma   90.00
#
_symmetry.space_group_name_H-M   'P 1'
#
loop_
_entity.id
_entity.type
_entity.pdbx_description
1 polymer ?
#
loop_
_entity_poly.entity_id
_entity_poly.type
_entity_poly.pdbx_seq_one_letter_code
_entity_poly.pdbx_strand_id
1 'polypeptide(L)'
;INLRISTRVNVSRDNNLVALPSTPSDQAAIVAEAIVRAFKSSTVMEGGIPMIDQDGRPRPVKIEVDAGMTVEGSHNIVGTESIIADVLRNRHATYLKQ
;
A
#
# COMPACT_ATOMS: atom_id res chain seq x y z
N ILE A 1 7.83 12.68 -16.73
CA ILE A 1 8.30 11.80 -15.63
C ILE A 1 7.18 10.82 -15.34
N ASN A 2 7.46 9.52 -15.37
CA ASN A 2 6.47 8.48 -15.10
C ASN A 2 6.90 7.69 -13.86
N LEU A 3 6.04 7.64 -12.86
CA LEU A 3 6.25 6.92 -11.61
C LEU A 3 5.13 5.90 -11.44
N ARG A 4 5.46 4.72 -10.93
CA ARG A 4 4.49 3.69 -10.56
C ARG A 4 4.66 3.32 -9.10
N ILE A 5 3.57 3.36 -8.36
CA ILE A 5 3.48 2.93 -6.97
C ILE A 5 2.65 1.65 -6.96
N SER A 6 3.22 0.56 -6.45
CA SER A 6 2.50 -0.70 -6.31
C SER A 6 2.60 -1.18 -4.88
N THR A 7 1.47 -1.21 -4.19
CA THR A 7 1.30 -1.77 -2.84
C THR A 7 0.38 -2.98 -2.86
N ARG A 8 0.13 -3.54 -4.05
CA ARG A 8 -0.78 -4.65 -4.28
C ARG A 8 -0.46 -5.85 -3.38
N VAL A 9 -1.51 -6.40 -2.78
CA VAL A 9 -1.44 -7.64 -1.99
C VAL A 9 -2.22 -8.74 -2.72
N ASN A 10 -1.58 -9.88 -2.94
CA ASN A 10 -2.23 -11.08 -3.46
C ASN A 10 -2.10 -12.21 -2.45
N VAL A 11 -3.22 -12.67 -1.91
CA VAL A 11 -3.31 -13.82 -1.02
C VAL A 11 -3.91 -14.98 -1.80
N SER A 12 -3.10 -15.99 -2.09
CA SER A 12 -3.50 -17.16 -2.85
C SER A 12 -3.59 -18.40 -1.97
N ARG A 13 -4.40 -19.39 -2.37
CA ARG A 13 -4.62 -20.68 -1.68
C ARG A 13 -5.39 -20.53 -0.37
N ASP A 14 -5.44 -21.60 0.42
CA ASP A 14 -6.30 -21.71 1.58
C ASP A 14 -5.55 -21.48 2.90
N ASN A 15 -6.29 -21.10 3.94
CA ASN A 15 -5.82 -21.02 5.33
C ASN A 15 -4.69 -20.03 5.59
N ASN A 16 -4.56 -18.98 4.79
CA ASN A 16 -3.60 -17.91 5.04
C ASN A 16 -4.02 -17.06 6.25
N LEU A 17 -3.04 -16.64 7.03
CA LEU A 17 -3.19 -15.66 8.11
C LEU A 17 -2.26 -14.48 7.81
N VAL A 18 -2.83 -13.35 7.36
CA VAL A 18 -2.05 -12.20 6.91
C VAL A 18 -2.39 -10.98 7.75
N ALA A 19 -1.47 -10.61 8.64
CA ALA A 19 -1.56 -9.40 9.44
C ALA A 19 -1.06 -8.20 8.64
N LEU A 20 -1.96 -7.25 8.35
CA LEU A 20 -1.63 -6.00 7.69
C LEU A 20 -1.76 -4.85 8.70
N PRO A 21 -0.68 -4.10 8.97
CA PRO A 21 -0.73 -2.95 9.90
C PRO A 21 -1.51 -1.75 9.32
N SER A 22 -1.73 -1.73 8.00
CA SER A 22 -2.49 -0.72 7.27
C SER A 22 -2.90 -1.29 5.90
N THR A 23 -3.86 -0.65 5.23
CA THR A 23 -4.31 -1.13 3.92
C THR A 23 -3.27 -0.83 2.82
N PRO A 24 -3.25 -1.61 1.72
CA PRO A 24 -2.47 -1.24 0.53
C PRO A 24 -2.69 0.21 0.07
N SER A 25 -3.90 0.74 0.21
CA SER A 25 -4.23 2.11 -0.15
C SER A 25 -3.54 3.12 0.76
N ASP A 26 -3.55 2.91 2.08
CA ASP A 26 -2.88 3.79 3.04
C ASP A 26 -1.37 3.85 2.76
N GLN A 27 -0.76 2.70 2.50
CA GLN A 27 0.66 2.62 2.14
C GLN A 27 0.95 3.35 0.82
N ALA A 28 0.10 3.21 -0.19
CA ALA A 28 0.28 3.91 -1.45
C ALA A 28 0.17 5.43 -1.29
N ALA A 29 -0.74 5.91 -0.43
CA ALA A 29 -0.90 7.32 -0.15
C ALA A 29 0.36 7.91 0.51
N ILE A 30 0.92 7.24 1.51
CA ILE A 30 2.16 7.65 2.19
C ILE A 30 3.32 7.78 1.19
N VAL A 31 3.47 6.79 0.30
CA VAL A 31 4.52 6.81 -0.74
C VAL A 31 4.29 7.93 -1.73
N ALA A 32 3.04 8.14 -2.18
CA ALA A 32 2.69 9.21 -3.11
C ALA A 32 2.98 10.60 -2.51
N GLU A 33 2.65 10.81 -1.24
CA GLU A 33 2.94 12.04 -0.51
C GLU A 33 4.45 12.28 -0.39
N ALA A 34 5.23 11.25 -0.07
CA ALA A 34 6.68 11.33 0.02
C ALA A 34 7.30 11.73 -1.33
N ILE A 35 6.80 11.16 -2.43
CA ILE A 35 7.22 11.52 -3.80
C ILE A 35 6.90 12.99 -4.10
N VAL A 36 5.66 13.42 -3.84
CA VAL A 36 5.26 14.82 -4.07
C VAL A 36 6.09 15.77 -3.21
N ARG A 37 6.38 15.38 -1.96
CA ARG A 37 7.25 16.15 -1.07
C ARG A 37 8.66 16.23 -1.64
N ALA A 38 9.24 15.15 -2.15
CA ALA A 38 10.56 15.16 -2.77
C ALA A 38 10.64 16.11 -3.98
N PHE A 39 9.59 16.17 -4.82
CA PHE A 39 9.51 17.16 -5.91
C PHE A 39 9.42 18.61 -5.42
N LYS A 40 8.81 18.84 -4.25
CA LYS A 40 8.64 20.19 -3.67
C LYS A 40 9.84 20.64 -2.82
N SER A 41 10.47 19.73 -2.09
CA SER A 41 11.48 20.02 -1.08
C SER A 41 12.90 20.13 -1.63
N SER A 42 13.07 19.88 -2.93
CA SER A 42 14.37 19.99 -3.57
C SER A 42 14.73 21.47 -3.75
N THR A 43 15.46 22.02 -2.77
CA THR A 43 15.88 23.43 -2.76
C THR A 43 16.95 23.71 -3.80
N VAL A 44 17.01 24.97 -4.27
CA VAL A 44 17.91 25.45 -5.33
C VAL A 44 19.40 25.23 -5.02
N MET A 45 19.78 25.08 -3.74
CA MET A 45 21.18 24.89 -3.34
C MET A 45 21.69 23.43 -3.40
N GLU A 46 20.81 22.42 -3.50
CA GLU A 46 21.19 21.00 -3.63
C GLU A 46 20.96 20.42 -5.03
N GLY A 47 20.59 21.26 -6.02
CA GLY A 47 20.37 20.78 -7.39
C GLY A 47 19.07 19.98 -7.52
N GLY A 48 17.96 20.55 -7.03
CA GLY A 48 16.65 19.91 -7.14
C GLY A 48 16.21 19.61 -8.57
N ILE A 49 15.16 18.79 -8.71
CA ILE A 49 14.66 18.38 -10.03
C ILE A 49 14.01 19.60 -10.71
N PRO A 50 14.54 20.13 -11.82
CA PRO A 50 13.89 21.23 -12.52
C PRO A 50 12.54 20.75 -13.05
N MET A 51 11.47 21.40 -12.60
CA MET A 51 10.08 21.09 -12.96
C MET A 51 9.55 21.92 -14.13
N ILE A 52 10.44 22.70 -14.75
CA ILE A 52 10.22 23.41 -16.01
C ILE A 52 11.11 22.73 -17.06
N ASP A 53 10.60 22.53 -18.27
CA ASP A 53 11.39 22.02 -19.40
C ASP A 53 12.13 23.16 -20.14
N GLN A 54 12.92 22.79 -21.16
CA GLN A 54 13.67 23.76 -21.96
C GLN A 54 12.80 24.76 -22.75
N ASP A 55 11.52 24.47 -22.94
CA ASP A 55 10.57 25.37 -23.60
C ASP A 55 9.81 26.27 -22.60
N GLY A 56 10.17 26.20 -21.32
CA GLY A 56 9.52 26.97 -20.25
C GLY A 56 8.19 26.37 -19.78
N ARG A 57 7.81 25.17 -20.22
CA ARG A 57 6.55 24.53 -19.84
C ARG A 57 6.71 23.69 -18.58
N PRO A 58 5.64 23.51 -17.78
CA PRO A 58 5.66 22.57 -16.67
C PRO A 58 5.96 21.15 -17.14
N ARG A 59 6.96 20.51 -16.52
CA ARG A 59 7.34 19.14 -16.83
C ARG A 59 6.20 18.19 -16.42
N PRO A 60 5.65 17.37 -17.33
CA PRO A 60 4.54 16.48 -16.99
C PRO A 60 4.99 15.36 -16.04
N VAL A 61 4.19 15.12 -15.01
CA VAL A 61 4.38 14.02 -14.05
C VAL A 61 3.14 13.14 -14.08
N LYS A 62 3.35 11.85 -14.35
CA LYS A 62 2.32 10.81 -14.26
C LYS A 62 2.67 9.89 -13.10
N ILE A 63 1.71 9.70 -12.19
CA ILE A 63 1.81 8.72 -11.10
C ILE A 63 0.71 7.69 -11.31
N GLU A 64 1.10 6.45 -11.54
CA GLU A 64 0.19 5.31 -11.61
C GLU A 64 0.24 4.56 -10.27
N VAL A 65 -0.92 4.32 -9.67
CA VAL A 65 -1.03 3.67 -8.36
C VAL A 65 -1.80 2.36 -8.48
N ASP A 66 -1.23 1.31 -7.93
CA ASP A 66 -1.77 -0.04 -7.89
C ASP A 66 -1.80 -0.54 -6.45
N ALA A 67 -2.92 -0.27 -5.78
CA ALA A 67 -3.15 -0.59 -4.37
C ALA A 67 -4.24 -1.67 -4.18
N GLY A 68 -4.36 -2.57 -5.17
CA GLY A 68 -5.37 -3.64 -5.13
C GLY A 68 -5.06 -4.69 -4.06
N MET A 69 -6.11 -5.30 -3.51
CA MET A 69 -5.99 -6.51 -2.71
C MET A 69 -6.84 -7.61 -3.32
N THR A 70 -6.22 -8.74 -3.64
CA THR A 70 -6.89 -9.92 -4.16
C THR A 70 -6.70 -11.06 -3.16
N VAL A 71 -7.79 -11.73 -2.80
CA VAL A 71 -7.79 -12.87 -1.88
C VAL A 71 -8.55 -14.00 -2.56
N GLU A 72 -7.85 -15.10 -2.81
CA GLU A 72 -8.34 -16.30 -3.49
C GLU A 72 -8.18 -17.51 -2.56
N GLY A 73 -9.05 -18.51 -2.72
CA GLY A 73 -9.07 -19.70 -1.84
C GLY A 73 -10.00 -19.54 -0.64
N SER A 74 -9.92 -20.48 0.29
CA SER A 74 -10.84 -20.66 1.42
C SER A 74 -10.16 -20.43 2.77
N HIS A 75 -10.92 -20.00 3.77
CA HIS A 75 -10.47 -19.85 5.17
C HIS A 75 -9.31 -18.86 5.40
N ASN A 76 -9.07 -17.96 4.44
CA ASN A 76 -8.09 -16.88 4.59
C ASN A 76 -8.59 -15.84 5.59
N ILE A 77 -7.68 -15.36 6.43
CA ILE A 77 -7.92 -14.23 7.33
C ILE A 77 -6.89 -13.16 6.98
N VAL A 78 -7.38 -12.00 6.54
CA VAL A 78 -6.57 -10.83 6.24
C VAL A 78 -7.11 -9.67 7.05
N GLY A 79 -6.26 -9.02 7.85
CA GLY A 79 -6.71 -7.92 8.70
C GLY A 79 -5.63 -7.47 9.67
N THR A 80 -6.00 -6.63 10.64
CA THR A 80 -5.09 -6.26 11.72
C THR A 80 -4.83 -7.44 12.65
N GLU A 81 -3.73 -7.37 13.40
CA GLU A 81 -3.38 -8.39 14.39
C GLU A 81 -4.50 -8.61 15.43
N SER A 82 -5.18 -7.54 15.85
CA SER A 82 -6.31 -7.61 16.77
C SER A 82 -7.45 -8.47 16.23
N ILE A 83 -7.87 -8.22 14.99
CA ILE A 83 -8.96 -8.95 14.32
C ILE A 83 -8.56 -10.41 14.11
N ILE A 84 -7.32 -10.66 13.72
CA ILE A 84 -6.78 -12.02 13.59
C ILE A 84 -6.85 -12.78 14.92
N ALA A 85 -6.38 -12.17 16.00
CA ALA A 85 -6.41 -12.78 17.32
C ALA A 85 -7.84 -13.06 17.80
N ASP A 86 -8.78 -12.15 17.54
CA ASP A 86 -10.21 -12.35 17.83
C ASP A 86 -10.81 -13.52 17.06
N VAL A 87 -10.55 -13.61 15.75
CA VAL A 87 -11.04 -14.71 14.91
C VAL A 87 -10.47 -16.05 15.40
N LEU A 88 -9.18 -16.11 15.74
CA LEU A 88 -8.54 -17.33 16.26
C LEU A 88 -9.13 -17.74 17.61
N ARG A 89 -9.32 -16.79 18.54
CA ARG A 89 -9.97 -17.05 19.84
C ARG A 89 -11.38 -17.60 19.67
N ASN A 90 -12.17 -17.00 18.79
CA ASN A 90 -13.55 -17.43 18.53
C ASN A 90 -13.59 -18.85 17.94
N ARG A 91 -12.71 -19.16 16.98
CA ARG A 91 -12.61 -20.52 16.42
C ARG A 91 -12.27 -21.55 17.49
N HIS A 92 -11.30 -21.26 18.36
CA HIS A 92 -10.92 -22.15 19.46
C HIS A 92 -12.08 -22.37 20.44
N ALA A 93 -12.81 -21.32 20.80
CA ALA A 93 -13.97 -21.42 21.68
C ALA A 93 -15.12 -22.25 21.08
N THR A 94 -15.31 -22.23 19.75
CA THR A 94 -16.28 -23.09 19.07
C THR A 94 -15.89 -24.56 19.14
N TYR A 95 -14.61 -24.91 18.97
CA TYR A 95 -14.13 -26.29 19.07
C TYR A 95 -14.33 -26.89 20.47
N LEU A 96 -14.13 -26.11 21.53
CA LEU A 96 -14.30 -26.58 22.91
C LEU A 96 -15.76 -26.84 23.32
N LYS A 97 -16.73 -26.40 22.51
CA LYS A 97 -18.17 -26.58 22.77
C LYS A 97 -18.77 -27.78 22.02
N GLN A 98 -17.98 -28.45 21.17
CA GLN A 98 -18.34 -29.69 20.46
C GLN A 98 -17.83 -30.90 21.23
#